data_AF-A0A6P5U1Y1-F1
#
_entry.id   AF-A0A6P5U1Y1-F1
#
_cell.length_a   1.000
_cell.length_b   1.000
_cell.length_c   1.000
_cell.angle_alpha   90.00
_cell.angle_beta   90.00
_cell.angle_gamma   90.00
#
_symmetry.space_group_name_H-M   'P 1'
#
loop_
_entity.id
_entity.type
_entity.pdbx_description
1 polymer ?
#
loop_
_entity_poly.entity_id
_entity_poly.type
_entity_poly.pdbx_seq_one_letter_code
_entity_poly.pdbx_strand_id
1 'polypeptide(L)'
;MDSIDPSKGMSTLDATMEDSCGARSKAPWKKLGPVEKEASVHEEMKRMQKLPANSTYVTHRLRVLNKILQLLSIQRTASQEQELELLFAGLSM
;
A
#
# COMPACT_ATOMS: atom_id res chain seq x y z
N MET A 1 42.64 46.95 7.76
CA MET A 1 41.40 46.77 7.00
C MET A 1 41.72 45.86 5.82
N ASP A 2 41.44 44.57 5.76
CA ASP A 2 41.00 43.55 6.71
C ASP A 2 41.48 42.21 6.13
N SER A 3 41.98 41.32 6.99
CA SER A 3 42.16 39.89 6.67
C SER A 3 40.80 39.25 6.40
N ILE A 4 40.76 38.23 5.53
CA ILE A 4 39.93 37.02 5.67
C ILE A 4 40.44 35.99 4.64
N ASP A 5 41.15 34.97 5.13
CA ASP A 5 40.88 33.59 4.73
C ASP A 5 39.76 33.11 5.69
N PRO A 6 38.80 32.26 5.28
CA PRO A 6 39.09 30.83 5.46
C PRO A 6 38.30 29.83 4.58
N SER A 7 38.79 28.59 4.64
CA SER A 7 38.01 27.36 4.80
C SER A 7 37.02 26.94 3.71
N LYS A 8 37.45 25.89 2.99
CA LYS A 8 36.93 24.53 3.19
C LYS A 8 35.47 24.45 3.67
N GLY A 9 34.60 24.06 2.75
CA GLY A 9 33.21 23.73 3.06
C GLY A 9 32.56 22.98 1.91
N MET A 10 33.08 21.78 1.62
CA MET A 10 32.30 20.74 0.94
C MET A 10 30.95 20.64 1.65
N SER A 11 29.87 20.91 0.94
CA SER A 11 28.55 20.41 1.30
C SER A 11 27.83 20.08 0.01
N THR A 12 28.15 18.89 -0.50
CA THR A 12 27.14 18.03 -1.11
C THR A 12 26.02 17.95 -0.09
N LEU A 13 24.96 18.74 -0.30
CA LEU A 13 23.67 18.50 0.32
C LEU A 13 23.20 17.14 -0.22
N ASP A 14 23.65 16.11 0.50
CA ASP A 14 22.98 14.83 0.63
C ASP A 14 21.55 15.13 1.06
N ALA A 15 20.67 15.29 0.06
CA ALA A 15 19.25 15.09 0.28
C ALA A 15 19.06 13.57 0.32
N THR A 16 19.47 12.97 1.45
CA THR A 16 18.86 11.76 1.96
C THR A 16 17.39 12.10 2.19
N MET A 17 16.62 12.05 1.12
CA MET A 17 15.22 11.72 1.25
C MET A 17 15.25 10.27 1.70
N GLU A 18 15.27 10.09 3.03
CA GLU A 18 14.81 8.86 3.66
C GLU A 18 13.33 8.74 3.26
N ASP A 19 13.11 8.30 2.03
CA ASP A 19 11.99 7.42 1.76
C ASP A 19 12.27 6.20 2.64
N SER A 20 11.89 6.32 3.91
CA SER A 20 11.32 5.21 4.64
C SER A 20 10.05 4.79 3.89
N CYS A 21 10.22 4.33 2.65
CA CYS A 21 9.57 3.15 2.14
C CYS A 21 10.03 2.06 3.08
N GLY A 22 9.40 2.05 4.26
CA GLY A 22 9.60 1.03 5.26
C GLY A 22 9.56 -0.25 4.50
N ALA A 23 10.70 -0.97 4.53
CA ALA A 23 10.90 -2.24 3.90
C ALA A 23 9.87 -3.20 4.49
N ARG A 24 8.64 -3.10 4.00
CA ARG A 24 7.55 -3.94 4.43
C ARG A 24 7.82 -5.18 3.62
N SER A 25 8.48 -6.14 4.26
CA SER A 25 8.45 -7.54 3.89
C SER A 25 6.98 -7.96 3.86
N LYS A 26 6.29 -7.57 2.78
CA LYS A 26 4.92 -7.94 2.51
C LYS A 26 5.02 -9.41 2.17
N ALA A 27 4.76 -10.26 3.17
CA ALA A 27 4.44 -11.64 2.87
C ALA A 27 3.45 -11.61 1.69
N PRO A 28 3.69 -12.41 0.63
CA PRO A 28 2.82 -12.44 -0.54
C PRO A 28 1.36 -12.53 -0.08
N TRP A 29 0.47 -11.72 -0.64
CA TRP A 29 -0.94 -11.64 -0.21
C TRP A 29 -1.61 -13.01 -0.07
N LYS A 30 -1.20 -13.98 -0.91
CA LYS A 30 -1.66 -15.38 -0.86
C LYS A 30 -1.27 -16.13 0.42
N LYS A 31 -0.17 -15.76 1.08
CA LYS A 31 0.33 -16.37 2.32
C LYS A 31 -0.26 -15.77 3.60
N LEU A 32 -1.01 -14.68 3.47
CA LEU A 32 -1.58 -13.97 4.61
C LEU A 32 -2.92 -14.61 5.02
N GLY A 33 -3.16 -14.75 6.33
CA GLY A 33 -4.45 -15.22 6.85
C GLY A 33 -5.56 -14.17 6.68
N PRO A 34 -6.84 -14.53 6.93
CA PRO A 34 -7.97 -13.63 6.73
C PRO A 34 -7.88 -12.36 7.58
N VAL A 35 -7.52 -12.49 8.85
CA VAL A 35 -7.40 -11.38 9.81
C VAL A 35 -6.30 -10.41 9.39
N GLU A 36 -5.15 -10.94 8.96
CA GLU A 36 -4.04 -10.13 8.50
C GLU A 36 -4.35 -9.42 7.19
N LYS A 37 -5.15 -10.04 6.30
CA LYS A 37 -5.63 -9.41 5.06
C LYS A 37 -6.51 -8.20 5.39
N GLU A 38 -7.48 -8.39 6.26
CA GLU A 38 -8.35 -7.30 6.72
C GLU A 38 -7.55 -6.18 7.38
N ALA A 39 -6.64 -6.51 8.30
CA ALA A 39 -5.77 -5.52 8.95
C ALA A 39 -4.97 -4.72 7.92
N SER A 40 -4.41 -5.39 6.91
CA SER A 40 -3.66 -4.72 5.84
C SER A 40 -4.52 -3.76 5.00
N VAL A 41 -5.81 -4.07 4.80
CA VAL A 41 -6.76 -3.19 4.11
C VAL A 41 -7.10 -1.96 4.96
N HIS A 42 -7.39 -2.15 6.25
CA HIS A 42 -7.65 -1.05 7.19
C HIS A 42 -6.46 -0.09 7.31
N GLU A 43 -5.24 -0.60 7.30
CA GLU A 43 -4.04 0.24 7.30
C GLU A 43 -3.91 1.09 6.03
N GLU A 44 -4.31 0.58 4.85
CA GLU A 44 -4.38 1.41 3.64
C GLU A 44 -5.51 2.45 3.74
N MET A 45 -6.67 2.09 4.29
CA MET A 45 -7.75 3.07 4.51
C MET A 45 -7.30 4.22 5.39
N LYS A 46 -6.59 3.94 6.49
CA LYS A 46 -6.00 4.98 7.35
C LYS A 46 -4.99 5.85 6.59
N ARG A 47 -4.19 5.27 5.69
CA ARG A 47 -3.30 6.06 4.81
C ARG A 47 -4.09 6.97 3.88
N MET A 48 -5.21 6.51 3.32
CA MET A 48 -6.06 7.32 2.46
C MET A 48 -6.73 8.48 3.20
N GLN A 49 -7.07 8.31 4.48
CA GLN A 49 -7.65 9.38 5.31
C GLN A 49 -6.67 10.54 5.59
N LYS A 50 -5.36 10.32 5.42
CA LYS A 50 -4.34 11.38 5.56
C LYS A 50 -4.22 12.25 4.31
N LEU A 51 -4.87 11.87 3.21
CA LEU A 51 -4.82 12.59 1.95
C LEU A 51 -6.02 13.52 1.78
N PRO A 52 -5.93 14.56 0.93
CA PRO A 52 -7.06 15.43 0.63
C PRO A 52 -8.26 14.65 0.08
N ALA A 53 -9.41 14.79 0.75
CA ALA A 53 -10.63 14.04 0.46
C ALA A 53 -11.25 14.36 -0.90
N ASN A 54 -10.94 15.53 -1.46
CA ASN A 54 -11.40 15.98 -2.78
C ASN A 54 -10.64 15.33 -3.94
N SER A 55 -9.61 14.53 -3.68
CA SER A 55 -8.89 13.85 -4.75
C SER A 55 -9.69 12.67 -5.31
N THR A 56 -9.81 12.63 -6.64
CA THR A 56 -10.43 11.51 -7.38
C THR A 56 -9.80 10.17 -7.00
N TYR A 57 -8.48 10.16 -6.80
CA TYR A 57 -7.73 8.98 -6.37
C TYR A 57 -8.21 8.45 -5.01
N VAL A 58 -8.30 9.29 -3.98
CA VAL A 58 -8.75 8.86 -2.63
C VAL A 58 -10.16 8.31 -2.70
N THR A 59 -11.05 9.00 -3.41
CA THR A 59 -12.45 8.56 -3.58
C THR A 59 -12.54 7.21 -4.27
N HIS A 60 -11.80 7.02 -5.37
CA HIS A 60 -11.74 5.74 -6.06
C HIS A 60 -11.13 4.64 -5.17
N ARG A 61 -10.00 4.95 -4.52
CA ARG A 61 -9.27 3.97 -3.71
C ARG A 61 -10.08 3.49 -2.52
N LEU A 62 -10.77 4.38 -1.81
CA LEU A 62 -11.66 4.01 -0.71
C LEU A 62 -12.80 3.09 -1.18
N ARG A 63 -13.38 3.32 -2.38
CA ARG A 63 -14.38 2.41 -2.95
C ARG A 63 -13.82 1.02 -3.22
N VAL A 64 -12.63 0.93 -3.80
CA VAL A 64 -11.95 -0.36 -4.03
C VAL A 64 -11.66 -1.08 -2.71
N LEU A 65 -11.13 -0.38 -1.71
CA LEU A 65 -10.83 -0.97 -0.40
C LEU A 65 -12.09 -1.48 0.30
N ASN A 66 -13.18 -0.72 0.25
CA ASN A 66 -14.48 -1.15 0.76
C ASN A 66 -14.96 -2.42 0.04
N LYS A 67 -14.81 -2.49 -1.29
CA LYS A 67 -15.17 -3.69 -2.04
C LYS A 67 -14.33 -4.89 -1.63
N ILE A 68 -13.03 -4.70 -1.39
CA ILE A 68 -12.15 -5.76 -0.91
C ILE A 68 -12.61 -6.28 0.46
N LEU A 69 -12.94 -5.40 1.41
CA LEU A 69 -13.45 -5.82 2.73
C LEU A 69 -14.73 -6.65 2.61
N GLN A 70 -15.68 -6.21 1.79
CA GLN A 70 -16.90 -6.98 1.53
C GLN A 70 -16.62 -8.36 0.93
N LEU A 71 -15.60 -8.47 0.06
CA LEU A 71 -15.23 -9.75 -0.54
C LEU A 71 -14.50 -10.69 0.44
N LEU A 72 -13.79 -10.13 1.42
CA LEU A 72 -13.13 -10.89 2.49
C LEU A 72 -14.13 -11.42 3.52
N SER A 73 -15.22 -10.69 3.79
CA SER A 73 -16.25 -11.13 4.74
C SER A 73 -17.14 -12.26 4.21
N ILE A 74 -17.09 -12.57 2.91
CA ILE A 74 -17.87 -13.67 2.33
C ILE A 74 -17.20 -14.98 2.73
N GLN A 75 -17.94 -15.80 3.50
CA GLN A 75 -17.54 -17.16 3.76
C GLN A 75 -17.79 -18.03 2.51
N ARG A 76 -16.73 -18.58 1.92
CA ARG A 76 -16.82 -19.49 0.77
C ARG A 76 -16.56 -20.92 1.23
N THR A 77 -17.26 -21.86 0.62
CA THR A 77 -16.93 -23.27 0.74
C THR A 77 -15.76 -23.62 -0.18
N ALA A 78 -15.11 -24.76 0.07
CA ALA A 78 -14.00 -25.23 -0.77
C ALA A 78 -14.41 -25.38 -2.25
N SER A 79 -15.63 -25.86 -2.53
CA SER A 79 -16.16 -25.99 -3.89
C SER A 79 -16.32 -24.63 -4.58
N GLN A 80 -16.81 -23.62 -3.86
CA GLN A 80 -16.99 -22.27 -4.41
C GLN A 80 -15.65 -21.59 -4.70
N GLU A 81 -14.65 -21.78 -3.84
CA GLU A 81 -13.29 -21.25 -4.06
C GLU A 81 -12.67 -21.88 -5.31
N GLN A 82 -12.82 -23.19 -5.50
CA GLN A 82 -12.32 -23.91 -6.68
C GLN A 82 -13.03 -23.47 -7.97
N GLU A 83 -14.35 -23.31 -7.95
CA GLU A 83 -15.11 -22.79 -9.09
C GLU A 83 -14.66 -21.37 -9.45
N LEU A 84 -14.47 -20.49 -8.46
CA LEU A 84 -13.95 -19.14 -8.66
C LEU A 84 -12.56 -19.15 -9.31
N GLU A 85 -11.66 -20.01 -8.84
CA GLU A 85 -10.32 -20.13 -9.42
C GLU A 85 -10.38 -20.59 -10.89
N LEU A 86 -11.25 -21.55 -11.21
CA LEU A 86 -11.47 -22.02 -12.57
C LEU A 86 -12.03 -20.92 -13.49
N LEU A 87 -13.01 -20.17 -13.01
CA LEU A 87 -13.58 -19.04 -13.76
C LEU A 87 -12.52 -17.99 -14.05
N PHE A 88 -11.66 -17.64 -13.09
CA PHE A 88 -10.57 -16.70 -13.32
C PHE A 88 -9.46 -17.22 -14.22
N ALA A 89 -9.15 -18.52 -14.17
CA ALA A 89 -8.21 -19.14 -15.10
C ALA A 89 -8.70 -19.03 -16.56
N GLY A 90 -10.01 -19.08 -16.79
CA GLY A 90 -10.61 -18.85 -18.11
C GLY A 90 -10.65 -17.38 -18.56
N LEU A 91 -10.39 -16.44 -17.66
CA LEU A 91 -10.38 -14.99 -17.95
C LEU A 91 -8.97 -14.43 -18.19
N SER A 92 -7.92 -15.26 -18.10
CA SER A 92 -6.56 -14.81 -18.47
C SER A 92 -6.48 -14.58 -19.97
N MET A 93 -6.68 -13.33 -20.37
CA MET A 93 -6.45 -12.77 -21.72
C MET A 93 -5.14 -12.02 -21.77
#